data_AF-A0A968B0J9-F1
#
_entry.id   AF-A0A968B0J9-F1
#
_cell.length_a   1.000
_cell.length_b   1.000
_cell.length_c   1.000
_cell.angle_alpha   90.00
_cell.angle_beta   90.00
_cell.angle_gamma   90.00
#
_symmetry.space_group_name_H-M   'P 1'
#
loop_
_entity.id
_entity.type
_entity.pdbx_description
1 polymer ?
#
loop_
_entity_poly.entity_id
_entity_poly.type
_entity_poly.pdbx_seq_one_letter_code
_entity_poly.pdbx_strand_id
1 'polypeptide(L)' 'PPGIQESAALRVPGQGNLDPDPAAPPGDLIVVINTEKDSRFERRGEHLYRDIAIQIP' A
#
# COMPACT_ATOMS: atom_id res chain seq x y z
N PRO A 1 6.62 4.45 1.86
CA PRO A 1 7.28 4.93 3.10
C PRO A 1 6.69 4.19 4.31
N PRO A 2 7.38 4.17 5.47
CA PRO A 2 6.78 3.67 6.70
C PRO A 2 5.45 4.38 7.00
N GLY A 3 4.44 3.63 7.42
CA GLY A 3 3.12 4.18 7.74
C GLY A 3 2.24 4.54 6.53
N ILE A 4 2.64 4.23 5.29
CA ILE A 4 1.80 4.52 4.11
C ILE A 4 0.38 3.96 4.28
N GLN A 5 -0.62 4.72 3.84
CA GLN A 5 -2.01 4.33 3.97
C GLN A 5 -2.39 3.22 2.99
N GLU A 6 -3.40 2.44 3.38
CA GLU A 6 -4.02 1.46 2.52
C GLU A 6 -4.54 2.12 1.24
N SER A 7 -4.43 1.43 0.10
CA SER A 7 -4.83 1.95 -1.22
C SER A 7 -4.10 3.23 -1.69
N ALA A 8 -3.04 3.67 -0.99
CA ALA A 8 -2.21 4.76 -1.47
C ALA A 8 -1.55 4.40 -2.83
N ALA A 9 -1.52 5.37 -3.74
CA ALA A 9 -0.88 5.23 -5.04
C ALA A 9 0.51 5.87 -5.04
N LEU A 10 1.55 5.08 -5.32
CA LEU A 10 2.91 5.55 -5.54
C LEU A 10 3.22 5.60 -7.03
N ARG A 11 3.65 6.76 -7.52
CA ARG A 11 4.13 6.93 -8.89
C ARG A 11 5.63 6.65 -8.97
N VAL A 12 6.03 5.76 -9.88
CA VAL A 12 7.44 5.49 -10.21
C VAL A 12 7.68 5.96 -11.66
N PRO A 13 8.33 7.13 -11.83
CA PRO A 13 8.46 7.75 -13.15
C PRO A 13 9.26 6.90 -14.14
N GLY A 14 8.79 6.81 -15.39
CA GLY A 14 9.52 6.15 -16.49
C GLY A 14 9.67 4.63 -16.34
N GLN A 15 8.95 4.01 -15.40
CA GLN A 15 8.91 2.55 -15.20
C GLN A 15 7.62 1.91 -15.73
N GLY A 16 6.79 2.70 -16.41
CA GLY A 16 5.60 2.22 -17.09
C GLY A 16 5.92 1.61 -18.45
N ASN A 17 4.88 1.40 -19.25
CA ASN A 17 5.03 0.82 -20.57
C ASN A 17 5.86 1.71 -21.50
N LEU A 18 6.60 1.07 -22.41
CA LEU A 18 7.27 1.75 -23.50
C LEU A 18 6.25 2.33 -24.48
N ASP A 19 6.61 3.47 -25.06
CA ASP A 19 5.88 4.04 -26.18
C ASP A 19 6.25 3.31 -27.49
N PRO A 20 5.32 3.19 -28.46
CA PRO A 20 5.65 2.72 -29.80
C PRO A 20 6.74 3.55 -30.51
N ASP A 21 6.86 4.84 -30.22
CA ASP A 21 7.96 5.69 -30.69
C ASP A 21 9.21 5.50 -29.79
N PRO A 22 10.34 4.99 -30.34
CA PRO A 22 11.58 4.81 -29.57
C PRO A 22 12.19 6.10 -29.02
N ALA A 23 11.81 7.27 -29.55
CA ALA A 23 12.27 8.57 -29.05
C ALA A 23 11.43 9.11 -27.89
N ALA A 24 10.24 8.54 -27.64
CA ALA A 24 9.36 8.97 -26.57
C ALA A 24 9.75 8.34 -25.22
N PRO A 25 9.61 9.09 -24.10
CA PRO A 25 9.88 8.55 -22.78
C PRO A 25 8.84 7.48 -22.41
N PRO A 26 9.21 6.44 -21.64
CA PRO A 26 8.25 5.48 -21.11
C PRO A 26 7.21 6.16 -20.21
N GLY A 27 6.04 5.53 -20.10
CA GLY A 27 5.02 5.93 -19.13
C GLY A 27 5.47 5.72 -17.68
N ASP A 28 4.55 5.94 -16.74
CA ASP A 28 4.82 5.74 -15.32
C ASP A 28 4.21 4.45 -14.80
N LEU A 29 4.88 3.84 -13.82
CA LEU A 29 4.31 2.74 -13.05
C LEU A 29 3.55 3.31 -11.84
N ILE A 30 2.29 2.92 -11.70
CA ILE A 30 1.48 3.23 -10.52
C ILE A 30 1.40 1.98 -9.65
N VAL A 31 1.97 2.07 -8.44
CA VAL A 31 1.93 1.01 -7.43
C VAL A 31 0.85 1.35 -6.42
N VAL A 32 -0.17 0.49 -6.30
CA VAL A 32 -1.21 0.62 -5.27
C VAL A 32 -0.84 -0.27 -4.10
N ILE A 33 -0.81 0.32 -2.90
CA ILE A 33 -0.51 -0.42 -1.69
C ILE A 33 -1.73 -1.26 -1.29
N ASN A 34 -1.51 -2.56 -1.10
CA ASN A 34 -2.45 -3.49 -0.50
C ASN A 34 -1.77 -4.16 0.69
N THR A 35 -2.23 -3.83 1.91
CA THR A 35 -1.65 -4.38 3.14
C THR A 35 -2.25 -5.75 3.43
N GLU A 36 -1.40 -6.75 3.65
CA GLU A 36 -1.84 -8.06 4.11
C GLU A 36 -2.49 -7.96 5.51
N LYS A 37 -3.55 -8.73 5.73
CA LYS A 37 -4.21 -8.78 7.04
C LYS A 37 -3.31 -9.47 8.06
N ASP A 38 -3.06 -8.81 9.19
CA ASP A 38 -2.41 -9.44 10.34
C ASP A 38 -3.47 -10.19 11.18
N SER A 39 -3.13 -11.37 11.68
CA SER A 39 -4.05 -12.20 12.48
C SER A 39 -4.28 -11.67 13.90
N ARG A 40 -3.43 -10.75 14.36
CA ARG A 40 -3.44 -10.20 15.73
C ARG A 40 -3.99 -8.78 15.77
N PHE A 41 -3.89 -8.04 14.67
CA PHE A 41 -4.18 -6.61 14.64
C PHE A 41 -5.05 -6.18 13.47
N GLU A 42 -5.93 -5.23 13.74
CA GLU A 42 -6.64 -4.44 12.73
C GLU A 42 -6.04 -3.03 12.71
N ARG A 43 -5.61 -2.55 11.54
CA ARG A 43 -5.13 -1.17 11.39
C ARG A 43 -6.31 -0.22 11.17
N ARG A 44 -6.39 0.83 11.97
CA ARG A 44 -7.33 1.95 11.77
C ARG A 44 -6.57 3.26 11.80
N GLY A 45 -6.35 3.83 10.61
CA GLY A 45 -5.50 5.02 10.43
C GLY A 45 -4.06 4.76 10.89
N GLU A 46 -3.60 5.57 11.84
CA GLU A 46 -2.25 5.51 12.42
C GLU A 46 -2.13 4.54 13.61
N HIS A 47 -3.19 3.79 13.92
CA HIS A 47 -3.27 2.94 15.11
C HIS A 47 -3.51 1.48 14.75
N LEU A 48 -3.04 0.59 15.65
CA LEU A 48 -3.32 -0.84 15.62
C LEU A 48 -4.27 -1.19 16.77
N TYR A 49 -5.34 -1.88 16.42
CA TYR A 49 -6.37 -2.34 17.35
C TYR A 49 -6.27 -3.84 17.51
N ARG A 50 -6.53 -4.32 18.72
CA ARG A 50 -6.67 -5.75 19.02
C ARG A 50 -7.71 -5.93 20.10
N ASP A 51 -8.66 -6.82 19.83
CA ASP A 51 -9.65 -7.24 20.81
C ASP A 51 -9.05 -8.33 21.72
N ILE A 52 -9.20 -8.15 23.02
CA ILE A 52 -8.74 -9.10 24.04
C ILE A 52 -9.95 -9.50 24.89
N ALA A 53 -10.29 -10.78 24.88
CA ALA A 53 -11.28 -11.33 25.79
C ALA A 53 -10.62 -11.56 27.17
N ILE A 54 -11.20 -10.97 28.21
CA ILE A 54 -10.77 -11.15 29.59
C ILE A 54 -11.86 -11.93 30.32
N GLN A 55 -11.47 -12.98 31.06
CA GLN A 55 -12.39 -13.69 31.94
C GLN A 55 -12.41 -13.03 33.32
N ILE A 56 -13.61 -12.77 33.83
CA ILE A 56 -13.82 -12.32 35.20
C ILE A 56 -14.04 -13.58 36.07
N PRO A 57 -13.44 -13.67 37.27
CA PRO A 57 -13.62 -14.80 38.18
C PRO A 57 -15.08 -15.06 38.57
#